data_AF-A0A7V9EN93-F1
#
_entry.id   AF-A0A7V9EN93-F1
#
_cell.length_a   1.000
_cell.length_b   1.000
_cell.length_c   1.000
_cell.angle_alpha   90.00
_cell.angle_beta   90.00
_cell.angle_gamma   90.00
#
_symmetry.space_group_name_H-M   'P 1'
#
loop_
_entity.id
_entity.type
_entity.pdbx_description
1 polymer ?
#
loop_
_entity_poly.entity_id
_entity_poly.type
_entity_poly.pdbx_seq_one_letter_code
_entity_poly.pdbx_strand_id
1 'polypeptide(L)' 'MRGYYENKEDLLARLKRIEGQMRGLQRMVEEDKYCIDILTQITAANKALNKVAIALLEDHMKHCVAEA' A
#
# COMPACT_ATOMS: atom_id res chain seq x y z
N MET A 1 -5.75 18.55 13.60
CA MET A 1 -4.52 17.73 13.70
C MET A 1 -4.40 16.88 12.45
N ARG A 2 -3.30 16.93 11.68
CA ARG A 2 -3.10 16.02 10.53
C ARG A 2 -2.39 14.77 11.05
N GLY A 3 -3.14 13.71 11.31
CA GLY A 3 -2.65 12.42 11.84
C GLY A 3 -1.90 11.60 10.79
N TYR A 4 -0.77 12.10 10.31
CA TYR A 4 0.20 11.33 9.50
C TYR A 4 1.62 11.91 9.54
N TYR A 5 1.91 12.92 10.37
CA TYR A 5 3.17 13.65 10.29
C TYR A 5 4.39 12.83 10.76
N GLU A 6 4.24 11.93 11.72
CA GLU A 6 5.37 11.15 12.24
C GLU A 6 5.86 10.07 11.26
N ASN A 7 5.00 9.59 10.34
CA ASN A 7 5.31 8.47 9.45
C ASN A 7 5.12 8.76 7.94
N LYS A 8 5.07 10.05 7.56
CA LYS A 8 4.81 10.46 6.17
C LYS A 8 5.79 9.85 5.17
N GLU A 9 7.08 9.83 5.49
CA GLU A 9 8.11 9.30 4.58
C GLU A 9 7.98 7.78 4.38
N ASP A 10 7.70 7.03 5.44
CA ASP A 10 7.48 5.58 5.34
C ASP A 10 6.21 5.26 4.54
N LEU A 11 5.12 5.99 4.76
CA LEU A 11 3.89 5.87 3.97
C LEU A 11 4.15 6.13 2.48
N LEU A 12 4.87 7.21 2.16
CA LEU A 12 5.27 7.52 0.79
C LEU A 12 6.17 6.44 0.19
N ALA A 13 7.12 5.90 0.95
CA ALA A 13 7.99 4.81 0.49
C ALA A 13 7.18 3.54 0.17
N ARG A 14 6.20 3.18 1.01
CA ARG A 14 5.29 2.05 0.76
C ARG A 14 4.44 2.27 -0.48
N LEU A 15 3.87 3.47 -0.64
CA LEU A 15 3.07 3.82 -1.82
C LEU A 15 3.90 3.77 -3.11
N LYS A 16 5.15 4.26 -3.10
CA LYS A 16 6.06 4.14 -4.25
C LYS A 16 6.37 2.69 -4.61
N ARG A 17 6.49 1.79 -3.64
CA ARG A 17 6.64 0.35 -3.90
C ARG A 17 5.39 -0.24 -4.56
N ILE A 18 4.21 0.12 -4.08
CA ILE A 18 2.92 -0.32 -4.65
C ILE A 18 2.76 0.18 -6.08
N GLU A 19 3.13 1.43 -6.35
CA GLU A 19 3.16 2.00 -7.71
C GLU A 19 4.05 1.18 -8.64
N GLY A 20 5.21 0.72 -8.15
CA GLY A 20 6.08 -0.22 -8.87
C GLY A 20 5.40 -1.55 -9.15
N GLN A 21 4.60 -2.08 -8.22
CA GLN A 21 3.80 -3.29 -8.45
C GLN A 21 2.72 -3.07 -9.52
N MET A 22 2.07 -1.90 -9.56
CA MET A 22 1.08 -1.57 -10.60
C MET A 22 1.71 -1.53 -11.99
N ARG A 23 2.87 -0.88 -12.12
CA ARG A 23 3.65 -0.92 -13.37
C ARG A 23 4.08 -2.35 -13.74
N GLY A 24 4.39 -3.18 -12.75
CA GLY A 24 4.70 -4.59 -12.96
C GLY A 24 3.51 -5.37 -13.52
N LEU A 25 2.33 -5.20 -12.92
CA LEU A 25 1.10 -5.83 -13.40
C LEU A 25 0.74 -5.43 -14.83
N GLN A 26 0.89 -4.15 -15.18
CA GLN A 26 0.69 -3.68 -16.56
C GLN A 26 1.59 -4.43 -17.54
N ARG A 27 2.90 -4.53 -17.26
CA ARG A 27 3.83 -5.30 -18.10
C ARG A 27 3.47 -6.78 -18.17
N MET A 28 3.03 -7.39 -17.07
CA MET A 28 2.63 -8.80 -17.07
C MET A 28 1.43 -9.05 -18.00
N VAL A 29 0.49 -8.10 -18.07
CA VAL A 29 -0.64 -8.17 -18.99
C VAL A 29 -0.19 -7.93 -20.43
N GLU A 30 0.68 -6.94 -20.67
CA GLU A 30 1.24 -6.66 -22.00
C GLU A 30 2.07 -7.82 -22.57
N GLU A 31 2.73 -8.59 -21.71
CA GLU A 31 3.55 -9.75 -22.06
C GLU A 31 2.77 -11.08 -22.06
N ASP A 32 1.42 -11.04 -21.97
CA ASP A 32 0.55 -12.22 -21.93
C ASP A 32 0.99 -13.28 -20.89
N LYS A 33 1.43 -12.83 -19.71
CA LYS A 33 1.86 -13.74 -18.63
C LYS A 33 0.70 -14.62 -18.16
N TYR A 34 1.06 -15.78 -17.62
CA TYR A 34 0.10 -16.73 -17.09
C TYR A 34 -0.79 -16.09 -16.02
N CYS A 35 -2.09 -16.34 -16.13
CA CYS A 35 -3.11 -15.65 -15.33
C CYS A 35 -2.91 -15.85 -13.82
N ILE A 36 -2.40 -17.02 -13.39
CA ILE A 36 -2.13 -17.30 -11.96
C ILE A 36 -0.99 -16.42 -11.42
N ASP A 37 0.02 -16.11 -12.24
CA ASP A 37 1.12 -15.23 -11.82
C ASP A 37 0.60 -13.78 -11.65
N ILE A 38 -0.27 -13.34 -12.56
CA ILE A 38 -0.93 -12.02 -12.48
C ILE A 38 -1.78 -11.96 -11.20
N LEU A 39 -2.61 -12.97 -10.93
CA LEU A 39 -3.45 -13.02 -9.72
C LEU A 39 -2.62 -13.05 -8.43
N THR A 40 -1.49 -13.73 -8.45
CA THR A 40 -0.54 -13.76 -7.33
C THR A 40 0.02 -12.36 -7.07
N GLN A 41 0.40 -11.65 -8.14
CA GLN A 41 0.93 -10.30 -8.02
C GLN A 41 -0.14 -9.27 -7.59
N ILE A 42 -1.38 -9.42 -8.05
CA ILE A 42 -2.53 -8.62 -7.57
C ILE A 42 -2.71 -8.83 -6.06
N THR A 43 -2.64 -10.08 -5.60
CA THR A 43 -2.76 -10.40 -4.16
C THR A 43 -1.64 -9.75 -3.35
N ALA A 44 -0.41 -9.75 -3.88
CA ALA A 44 0.73 -9.08 -3.25
C ALA A 44 0.51 -7.56 -3.14
N ALA A 45 -0.02 -6.92 -4.19
CA ALA A 45 -0.34 -5.50 -4.19
C ALA A 45 -1.46 -5.16 -3.18
N ASN A 46 -2.54 -5.96 -3.15
CA ASN A 46 -3.63 -5.79 -2.17
C ASN A 46 -3.12 -5.90 -0.73
N LYS A 47 -2.23 -6.86 -0.45
CA LYS A 47 -1.61 -7.00 0.87
C LYS A 47 -0.76 -5.79 1.24
N ALA A 48 -0.03 -5.22 0.28
CA ALA A 48 0.76 -4.02 0.50
C ALA A 48 -0.13 -2.79 0.78
N LEU A 49 -1.23 -2.62 0.03
CA LEU A 49 -2.23 -1.58 0.27
C LEU A 49 -2.87 -1.71 1.67
N ASN A 50 -3.27 -2.91 2.06
CA ASN A 50 -3.84 -3.16 3.39
C ASN A 50 -2.87 -2.78 4.51
N LYS A 51 -1.57 -3.02 4.35
CA LYS A 51 -0.57 -2.58 5.33
C LYS A 51 -0.49 -1.06 5.45
N VAL A 52 -0.65 -0.32 4.35
CA VAL A 52 -0.70 1.16 4.39
C VAL A 52 -1.97 1.63 5.10
N ALA A 53 -3.12 1.02 4.81
CA ALA A 53 -4.38 1.34 5.47
C ALA A 53 -4.33 1.11 6.99
N ILE A 54 -3.77 -0.02 7.44
CA ILE A 54 -3.59 -0.32 8.86
C ILE A 54 -2.66 0.70 9.52
N ALA A 55 -1.53 1.05 8.89
CA ALA A 55 -0.61 2.04 9.45
C ALA A 55 -1.26 3.42 9.63
N LEU A 56 -2.09 3.85 8.67
CA LEU A 56 -2.86 5.09 8.78
C LEU A 56 -3.91 5.01 9.90
N LEU A 57 -4.58 3.86 10.05
CA LEU A 57 -5.55 3.66 11.11
C LEU A 57 -4.90 3.68 12.50
N GLU A 58 -3.76 3.01 12.67
CA GLU A 58 -2.99 3.02 13.92
C GLU A 58 -2.56 4.44 14.29
N ASP A 59 -2.08 5.22 13.32
CA ASP A 59 -1.71 6.62 13.53
C ASP A 59 -2.93 7.47 13.93
N HIS A 60 -4.07 7.26 13.27
CA HIS A 60 -5.33 7.92 13.61
C HIS A 60 -5.79 7.59 15.03
N MET A 61 -5.73 6.32 15.44
CA MET A 61 -6.10 5.91 16.80
C MET A 61 -5.20 6.56 17.86
N LYS A 62 -3.89 6.63 17.63
CA LYS A 62 -2.94 7.24 18.57
C LYS A 62 -3.16 8.73 18.77
N HIS A 63 -3.54 9.45 17.72
CA HIS A 63 -3.64 10.92 17.77
C HIS A 63 -5.06 11.41 18.03
N CYS A 64 -6.10 10.70 17.58
CA CYS A 64 -7.48 11.15 17.70
C CYS A 64 -8.25 10.54 18.88
N VAL A 65 -7.80 9.40 19.43
CA VAL A 65 -8.45 8.77 20.59
C VAL A 65 -7.70 9.07 21.89
N ALA A 66 -6.38 9.26 21.85
CA ALA A 66 -5.60 9.60 23.05
C ALA A 66 -5.72 11.08 23.47
N GLU A 67 -6.18 11.96 22.58
CA GLU A 67 -6.47 13.37 22.88
C GLU A 67 -7.93 13.62 23.31
N ALA A 68 -8.73 12.57 23.52
CA ALA A 68 -10.13 12.63 23.93
C ALA A 68 -10.34 12.34 25.44
#